data_AF-A0A1F4DP97-F1
#
_entry.id   AF-A0A1F4DP97-F1
#
_cell.length_a   1.000
_cell.length_b   1.000
_cell.length_c   1.000
_cell.angle_alpha   90.00
_cell.angle_beta   90.00
_cell.angle_gamma   90.00
#
_symmetry.space_group_name_H-M   'P 1'
#
loop_
_entity.id
_entity.type
_entity.pdbx_description
1 polymer ?
#
loop_
_entity_poly.entity_id
_entity_poly.type
_entity_poly.pdbx_seq_one_letter_code
_entity_poly.pdbx_strand_id
1 'polypeptide(L)'
;MVAEDSYVLEADFAIALTPTLEETLNRGVSLYFVLEFELIRPRWYWFNDKIVEAQQQYRLSYNALTRQYRIGVGSLYQNFGALADALAFMSRVRRHEEIEPGALTKDTAYTAALRLRLDVSQMPKPFQLSALGSREWNVSSDWYRWTVTP
;
A
#
# COMPACT_ATOMS: atom_id res chain seq x y z
N MET A 1 13.22 15.86 28.27
CA MET A 1 13.19 14.52 27.64
C MET A 1 12.02 14.57 26.69
N VAL A 2 12.28 14.78 25.40
CA VAL A 2 11.24 14.84 24.38
C VAL A 2 10.87 13.39 24.13
N ALA A 3 9.64 13.00 24.45
CA ALA A 3 9.17 11.65 24.14
C ALA A 3 9.00 11.59 22.61
N GLU A 4 10.00 11.06 21.93
CA GLU A 4 9.89 10.63 20.53
C GLU A 4 8.89 9.46 20.52
N ASP A 5 7.60 9.77 20.41
CA ASP A 5 6.55 8.74 20.34
C ASP A 5 6.43 8.26 18.89
N SER A 6 7.42 7.47 18.48
CA SER A 6 7.44 6.79 17.20
C SER A 6 6.53 5.57 17.27
N TYR A 7 5.40 5.59 16.54
CA TYR A 7 4.49 4.46 16.48
C TYR A 7 4.81 3.57 15.29
N VAL A 8 4.85 2.26 15.54
CA VAL A 8 4.96 1.25 14.50
C VAL A 8 3.57 0.75 14.16
N LEU A 9 3.14 1.06 12.95
CA LEU A 9 1.89 0.58 12.38
C LEU A 9 2.21 -0.65 11.54
N GLU A 10 1.73 -1.80 11.97
CA GLU A 10 1.83 -3.06 11.23
C GLU A 10 0.45 -3.42 10.67
N ALA A 11 0.41 -3.71 9.37
CA ALA A 11 -0.78 -4.22 8.71
C ALA A 11 -0.42 -5.38 7.78
N ASP A 12 -1.30 -6.38 7.74
CA ASP A 12 -1.23 -7.54 6.85
C ASP A 12 -2.49 -7.59 5.99
N PHE A 13 -2.32 -7.68 4.67
CA PHE A 13 -3.44 -7.74 3.72
C PHE A 13 -3.12 -8.63 2.53
N ALA A 14 -4.06 -9.46 2.11
CA ALA A 14 -3.84 -10.35 0.97
C ALA A 14 -3.91 -9.58 -0.36
N ILE A 15 -2.86 -9.71 -1.19
CA ILE A 15 -2.82 -9.15 -2.54
C ILE A 15 -2.99 -10.29 -3.54
N ALA A 16 -4.05 -10.24 -4.34
CA ALA A 16 -4.28 -11.18 -5.43
C ALA A 16 -4.22 -10.42 -6.76
N LEU A 17 -3.27 -10.80 -7.62
CA LEU A 17 -3.20 -10.32 -8.99
C LEU A 17 -4.16 -11.11 -9.87
N THR A 18 -4.73 -10.44 -10.88
CA THR A 18 -5.46 -11.12 -11.94
C THR A 18 -4.47 -11.74 -12.94
N PRO A 19 -4.83 -12.84 -13.63
CA PRO A 19 -3.95 -13.47 -14.62
C PRO A 19 -3.51 -12.49 -15.71
N THR A 20 -4.35 -11.53 -16.07
CA THR A 20 -4.06 -10.48 -17.06
C THR A 20 -2.97 -9.52 -16.58
N LEU A 21 -2.95 -9.16 -15.30
CA LEU A 21 -1.90 -8.34 -14.71
C LEU A 21 -0.58 -9.12 -14.57
N GLU A 22 -0.65 -10.40 -14.22
CA GLU A 22 0.51 -11.29 -14.20
C GLU A 22 1.13 -11.40 -15.60
N GLU A 23 0.34 -11.63 -16.63
CA GLU A 23 0.83 -11.69 -18.01
C GLU A 23 1.44 -10.36 -18.45
N THR A 24 0.76 -9.25 -18.15
CA THR A 24 1.22 -7.89 -18.43
C THR A 24 2.57 -7.61 -17.77
N LEU A 25 2.71 -8.00 -16.50
CA LEU A 25 3.95 -7.88 -15.76
C LEU A 25 5.07 -8.70 -16.43
N ASN A 26 4.78 -9.95 -16.81
CA ASN A 26 5.72 -10.82 -17.51
C ASN A 26 6.13 -10.27 -18.90
N ARG A 27 5.27 -9.47 -19.55
CA ARG A 27 5.59 -8.74 -20.79
C ARG A 27 6.47 -7.51 -20.57
N GLY A 28 6.89 -7.23 -19.33
CA GLY A 28 7.80 -6.13 -18.99
C GLY A 28 7.10 -4.83 -18.59
N VAL A 29 5.78 -4.84 -18.44
CA VAL A 29 5.02 -3.67 -17.99
C VAL A 29 5.12 -3.56 -16.48
N SER A 30 5.50 -2.38 -15.97
CA SER A 30 5.53 -2.14 -14.52
C SER A 30 4.12 -1.90 -13.99
N LEU A 31 3.77 -2.60 -12.90
CA LEU A 31 2.55 -2.37 -12.15
C LEU A 31 2.84 -1.41 -11.00
N TYR A 32 2.05 -0.35 -10.90
CA TYR A 32 2.17 0.65 -9.84
C TYR A 32 1.06 0.44 -8.83
N PHE A 33 1.40 0.18 -7.59
CA PHE A 33 0.45 0.12 -6.49
C PHE A 33 0.60 1.32 -5.60
N VAL A 34 -0.52 1.84 -5.12
CA VAL A 34 -0.58 2.92 -4.15
C VAL A 34 -1.20 2.33 -2.90
N LEU A 35 -0.43 2.36 -1.83
CA LEU A 35 -0.89 2.04 -0.50
C LEU A 35 -1.28 3.34 0.20
N GLU A 36 -2.54 3.44 0.57
CA GLU A 36 -3.11 4.58 1.26
C GLU A 36 -3.34 4.16 2.71
N PHE A 37 -2.85 4.98 3.64
CA PHE A 37 -3.00 4.81 5.07
C PHE A 37 -3.66 6.06 5.66
N GLU A 38 -4.65 5.83 6.52
CA GLU A 38 -5.37 6.87 7.24
C GLU A 38 -5.55 6.46 8.70
N LEU A 39 -5.16 7.34 9.62
CA LEU A 39 -5.43 7.17 11.05
C LEU A 39 -6.53 8.13 11.50
N ILE A 40 -7.67 7.55 11.88
CA ILE A 40 -8.89 8.28 12.21
C ILE A 40 -9.16 8.14 13.71
N ARG A 41 -9.46 9.25 14.38
CA ARG A 41 -9.92 9.23 15.78
C ARG A 41 -11.47 9.13 15.82
N PRO A 42 -12.06 8.08 16.40
CA PRO A 42 -13.51 7.95 16.54
C PRO A 42 -14.02 8.83 17.70
N ARG A 43 -14.36 10.10 17.47
CA ARG A 43 -15.07 10.94 18.47
C ARG A 43 -16.26 11.70 17.86
N TRP A 44 -17.30 11.87 18.68
CA TRP A 44 -18.73 11.92 18.31
C TRP A 44 -19.26 13.18 17.62
N TYR A 45 -18.65 14.36 17.65
CA TYR A 45 -19.31 15.53 17.07
C TYR A 45 -18.26 16.55 16.58
N TRP A 46 -18.47 17.08 15.37
CA TRP A 46 -17.88 18.24 14.67
C TRP A 46 -16.72 18.07 13.67
N PHE A 47 -15.65 17.30 13.91
CA PHE A 47 -14.52 17.27 12.96
C PHE A 47 -13.86 15.88 12.89
N ASN A 48 -13.98 15.20 11.75
CA ASN A 48 -13.11 14.08 11.39
C ASN A 48 -11.72 14.65 11.06
N ASP A 49 -10.94 14.93 12.09
CA ASP A 49 -9.55 15.32 11.92
C ASP A 49 -8.76 14.06 11.55
N LYS A 50 -8.36 13.94 10.28
CA LYS A 50 -7.42 12.92 9.84
C LYS A 50 -6.10 13.21 10.56
N ILE A 51 -5.79 12.42 11.59
CA ILE A 51 -4.61 12.65 12.43
C ILE A 51 -3.34 12.41 11.62
N VAL A 52 -3.37 11.38 10.77
CA VAL A 52 -2.28 11.02 9.87
C VAL A 52 -2.86 10.51 8.56
N GLU A 53 -2.35 11.02 7.44
CA GLU A 53 -2.57 10.47 6.11
C GLU A 53 -1.21 10.21 5.46
N ALA A 54 -1.02 8.98 5.01
CA ALA A 54 0.22 8.55 4.39
C ALA A 54 -0.07 7.78 3.11
N GLN A 55 0.71 8.07 2.07
CA GLN A 55 0.65 7.33 0.81
C GLN A 55 2.02 6.76 0.49
N GLN A 56 2.06 5.48 0.13
CA GLN A 56 3.26 4.79 -0.32
C GLN A 56 3.04 4.24 -1.73
N GLN A 57 3.90 4.63 -2.66
CA GLN A 57 3.92 4.04 -3.99
C GLN A 57 4.88 2.84 -4.02
N TYR A 58 4.37 1.73 -4.54
CA TYR A 58 5.12 0.51 -4.83
C TYR A 58 5.15 0.31 -6.35
N ARG A 59 6.33 0.01 -6.87
CA ARG A 59 6.50 -0.34 -8.28
C ARG A 59 6.92 -1.80 -8.39
N LEU A 60 6.05 -2.65 -8.90
CA LEU A 60 6.36 -4.02 -9.25
C LEU A 60 6.73 -4.10 -10.73
N SER A 61 7.87 -4.71 -11.02
CA SER A 61 8.37 -4.89 -12.38
C SER A 61 9.01 -6.27 -12.53
N TYR A 62 8.93 -6.85 -13.72
CA TYR A 62 9.58 -8.12 -14.02
C TYR A 62 10.76 -7.90 -14.96
N ASN A 63 11.92 -8.44 -14.58
CA ASN A 63 13.10 -8.44 -15.41
C ASN A 63 13.21 -9.81 -16.10
N ALA A 64 12.92 -9.85 -17.40
CA ALA A 64 12.98 -11.09 -18.18
C ALA A 64 14.40 -11.64 -18.35
N LEU A 65 15.45 -10.79 -18.27
CA LEU A 65 16.84 -11.21 -18.40
C LEU A 65 17.32 -11.96 -17.16
N THR A 66 17.02 -11.43 -15.97
CA THR A 66 17.39 -12.09 -14.70
C THR A 66 16.31 -13.02 -14.18
N ARG A 67 15.12 -13.02 -14.80
CA ARG A 67 13.91 -13.75 -14.38
C ARG A 67 13.50 -13.42 -12.94
N GLN A 68 13.63 -12.17 -12.56
CA GLN A 68 13.36 -11.70 -11.21
C GLN A 68 12.25 -10.66 -11.19
N TYR A 69 11.43 -10.72 -10.15
CA TYR A 69 10.47 -9.70 -9.80
C TYR A 69 11.18 -8.64 -8.96
N ARG A 70 11.02 -7.37 -9.30
CA ARG A 70 11.61 -6.26 -8.58
C ARG A 70 10.52 -5.35 -8.06
N ILE A 71 10.55 -5.11 -6.75
CA ILE A 71 9.72 -4.14 -6.06
C ILE A 71 10.57 -2.91 -5.74
N GLY A 72 10.06 -1.73 -6.11
CA GLY A 72 10.62 -0.43 -5.71
C GLY A 72 9.68 0.30 -4.77
N VAL A 73 10.22 0.84 -3.67
CA VAL A 73 9.51 1.60 -2.64
C VAL A 73 10.35 2.83 -2.30
N GLY A 74 10.02 3.98 -2.87
CA GLY A 74 10.89 5.16 -2.79
C GLY A 74 12.30 4.86 -3.32
N SER A 75 13.31 4.94 -2.45
CA SER A 75 14.72 4.64 -2.74
C SER A 75 15.11 3.17 -2.50
N LEU A 76 14.25 2.37 -1.88
CA LEU A 76 14.50 0.95 -1.61
C LEU A 76 14.08 0.10 -2.82
N TYR A 77 14.93 -0.85 -3.20
CA TYR A 77 14.60 -1.86 -4.21
C TYR A 77 14.90 -3.24 -3.67
N GLN A 78 13.96 -4.17 -3.88
CA GLN A 78 14.13 -5.56 -3.50
C GLN A 78 13.75 -6.49 -4.66
N ASN A 79 14.57 -7.52 -4.86
CA ASN A 79 14.40 -8.49 -5.93
C ASN A 79 13.93 -9.82 -5.34
N PHE A 80 13.02 -10.49 -6.05
CA PHE A 80 12.37 -11.73 -5.67
C PHE A 80 12.42 -12.73 -6.83
N GLY A 81 12.60 -14.01 -6.52
CA GLY A 81 12.60 -15.09 -7.51
C GLY A 81 11.19 -15.52 -7.96
N ALA A 82 10.18 -15.31 -7.12
CA ALA A 82 8.80 -15.63 -7.42
C ALA A 82 7.87 -14.45 -7.13
N LEU A 83 6.77 -14.38 -7.89
CA LEU A 83 5.76 -13.35 -7.74
C LEU A 83 5.09 -13.44 -6.37
N ALA A 84 4.84 -14.66 -5.88
CA ALA A 84 4.23 -14.89 -4.57
C ALA A 84 5.05 -14.26 -3.43
N ASP A 85 6.38 -14.40 -3.43
CA ASP A 85 7.25 -13.75 -2.45
C ASP A 85 7.21 -12.23 -2.55
N ALA A 86 7.17 -11.68 -3.77
CA ALA A 86 7.03 -10.25 -3.99
C ALA A 86 5.70 -9.72 -3.44
N LEU A 87 4.60 -10.41 -3.72
CA LEU A 87 3.27 -10.06 -3.19
C LEU A 87 3.22 -10.21 -1.66
N ALA A 88 3.81 -11.26 -1.10
CA ALA A 88 3.89 -11.48 0.35
C ALA A 88 4.75 -10.43 1.08
N PHE A 89 5.73 -9.86 0.38
CA PHE A 89 6.48 -8.72 0.90
C PHE A 89 5.63 -7.45 0.89
N MET A 90 4.88 -7.19 -0.19
CA MET A 90 4.00 -6.03 -0.26
C MET A 90 2.77 -6.13 0.66
N SER A 91 2.31 -7.35 0.97
CA SER A 91 1.18 -7.58 1.89
C SER A 91 1.52 -7.22 3.33
N ARG A 92 2.80 -7.28 3.70
CA ARG A 92 3.29 -6.98 5.05
C ARG A 92 3.87 -5.59 5.08
N VAL A 93 3.07 -4.63 5.52
CA VAL A 93 3.52 -3.26 5.65
C VAL A 93 3.80 -2.98 7.13
N ARG A 94 5.09 -2.84 7.43
CA ARG A 94 5.56 -2.22 8.68
C ARG A 94 5.93 -0.78 8.37
N ARG A 95 5.04 0.14 8.69
CA ARG A 95 5.31 1.56 8.55
C ARG A 95 5.66 2.12 9.92
N HIS A 96 6.84 2.73 10.00
CA HIS A 96 7.21 3.58 11.11
C HIS A 96 6.69 4.97 10.75
N GLU A 97 5.62 5.43 11.42
CA GLU A 97 5.24 6.84 11.33
C GLU A 97 5.74 7.56 12.56
N GLU A 98 6.53 8.60 12.31
CA GLU A 98 6.87 9.56 13.34
C GLU A 98 5.63 10.44 13.54
N ILE A 99 4.95 10.24 14.65
CA ILE A 99 3.74 10.97 15.00
C ILE A 99 4.15 12.10 15.93
N GLU A 100 3.65 13.30 15.68
CA GLU A 100 3.99 14.46 16.52
C GLU A 100 3.66 14.17 18.00
N PRO A 101 4.58 14.49 18.92
CA PRO A 101 4.37 14.23 20.34
C PRO A 101 3.14 15.01 20.83
N GLY A 102 2.10 14.28 21.23
CA GLY A 102 0.81 14.83 21.67
C GLY A 102 -0.34 14.73 20.66
N ALA A 103 -0.08 14.33 19.41
CA ALA A 103 -1.14 14.04 18.44
C ALA A 103 -1.96 12.80 18.87
N LEU A 104 -1.32 11.84 19.53
CA LEU A 104 -1.97 10.67 20.11
C LEU A 104 -2.12 10.81 21.63
N THR A 105 -3.37 10.78 22.07
CA THR A 105 -3.74 10.64 23.49
C THR A 105 -3.66 9.17 23.90
N LYS A 106 -2.88 8.87 24.94
CA LYS A 106 -2.85 7.56 25.61
C LYS A 106 -4.24 7.15 26.07
N ASP A 107 -4.54 5.86 26.04
CA ASP A 107 -5.86 5.28 26.39
C ASP A 107 -7.00 5.65 25.41
N THR A 108 -6.68 6.24 24.24
CA THR A 108 -7.67 6.47 23.19
C THR A 108 -7.54 5.43 22.09
N ALA A 109 -8.63 4.75 21.76
CA ALA A 109 -8.71 3.89 20.58
C ALA A 109 -8.73 4.73 19.30
N TYR A 110 -7.80 4.47 18.38
CA TYR A 110 -7.77 5.03 17.03
C TYR A 110 -8.18 3.95 16.04
N THR A 111 -8.80 4.33 14.93
CA THR A 111 -9.07 3.45 13.81
C THR A 111 -8.05 3.71 12.73
N ALA A 112 -7.13 2.77 12.55
CA ALA A 112 -6.24 2.76 11.40
C ALA A 112 -6.98 2.11 10.22
N ALA A 113 -6.86 2.73 9.05
CA ALA A 113 -7.41 2.24 7.80
C ALA A 113 -6.29 2.18 6.76
N LEU A 114 -6.22 1.07 6.03
CA LEU A 114 -5.22 0.85 5.00
C LEU A 114 -5.89 0.30 3.74
N ARG A 115 -5.45 0.77 2.58
CA ARG A 115 -5.92 0.28 1.29
C ARG A 115 -4.78 0.22 0.30
N LEU A 116 -4.62 -0.94 -0.34
CA LEU A 116 -3.77 -1.07 -1.51
C LEU A 116 -4.63 -0.98 -2.77
N ARG A 117 -4.24 -0.16 -3.73
CA ARG A 117 -4.86 -0.14 -5.06
C ARG A 117 -3.82 -0.11 -6.15
N LEU A 118 -4.13 -0.76 -7.27
CA LEU A 118 -3.37 -0.61 -8.50
C LEU A 118 -3.72 0.73 -9.14
N ASP A 119 -2.70 1.53 -9.43
CA ASP A 119 -2.84 2.78 -10.17
C ASP A 119 -2.60 2.54 -11.66
N VAL A 120 -3.70 2.27 -12.37
CA VAL A 120 -3.70 2.10 -13.82
C VAL A 120 -3.45 3.41 -14.56
N SER A 121 -3.61 4.56 -13.90
CA SER A 121 -3.36 5.89 -14.49
C SER A 121 -1.88 6.12 -14.78
N GLN A 122 -0.99 5.48 -14.02
CA GLN A 122 0.47 5.49 -14.26
C GLN A 122 0.90 4.54 -15.39
N MET A 123 0.00 3.73 -15.94
CA MET A 123 0.33 2.83 -17.05
C MET A 123 0.37 3.56 -18.40
N PRO A 124 1.07 3.01 -19.41
CA PRO A 124 1.05 3.59 -20.75
C PRO A 124 -0.39 3.72 -21.28
N LYS A 125 -0.67 4.79 -22.03
CA LYS A 125 -1.98 5.06 -22.65
C LYS A 125 -2.68 3.84 -23.32
N PRO A 126 -1.99 2.94 -24.05
CA PRO A 126 -2.67 1.75 -24.59
C PRO A 126 -3.30 0.85 -23.52
N PHE A 127 -2.68 0.72 -22.34
CA PHE A 127 -3.22 -0.08 -21.23
C PHE A 127 -4.32 0.65 -20.46
N GLN A 128 -4.28 1.99 -20.42
CA GLN A 128 -5.36 2.80 -19.85
C GLN A 128 -6.69 2.58 -20.58
N LEU A 129 -6.65 2.44 -21.92
CA LEU A 129 -7.83 2.13 -22.73
C LEU A 129 -8.41 0.75 -22.42
N SER A 130 -7.56 -0.24 -22.16
CA SER A 130 -7.98 -1.59 -21.76
C SER A 130 -8.60 -1.61 -20.35
N ALA A 131 -8.09 -0.77 -19.44
CA ALA A 131 -8.58 -0.69 -18.05
C ALA A 131 -9.99 -0.07 -17.92
N LEU A 132 -10.42 0.77 -18.87
CA LEU A 132 -11.75 1.39 -18.86
C LEU A 132 -12.91 0.39 -19.06
N GLY A 133 -12.64 -0.74 -19.72
CA GLY A 133 -13.66 -1.76 -20.04
C GLY A 133 -13.52 -3.08 -19.27
N SER A 134 -12.36 -3.37 -18.67
CA SER A 134 -12.05 -4.67 -18.08
C SER A 134 -11.84 -4.60 -16.56
N ARG A 135 -12.66 -5.36 -15.81
CA ARG A 135 -12.44 -5.64 -14.37
C ARG A 135 -11.11 -6.30 -14.07
N GLU A 136 -10.45 -6.86 -15.08
CA GLU A 136 -9.14 -7.50 -15.00
C GLU A 136 -8.03 -6.53 -14.55
N TRP A 137 -8.21 -5.23 -14.77
CA TRP A 137 -7.27 -4.18 -14.35
C TRP A 137 -7.65 -3.53 -13.02
N ASN A 138 -8.76 -3.97 -12.41
CA ASN A 138 -9.23 -3.44 -11.13
C ASN A 138 -8.72 -4.32 -9.99
N VAL A 139 -7.47 -4.10 -9.59
CA VAL A 139 -6.93 -4.68 -8.35
C VAL A 139 -6.93 -3.60 -7.29
N SER A 140 -7.90 -3.66 -6.40
CA SER A 140 -7.88 -2.91 -5.15
C SER A 140 -8.23 -3.84 -4.01
N SER A 141 -7.47 -3.78 -2.92
CA SER A 141 -7.90 -4.35 -1.67
C SER A 141 -9.08 -3.54 -1.14
N ASP A 142 -9.93 -4.20 -0.37
CA ASP A 142 -10.83 -3.51 0.54
C ASP A 142 -10.04 -2.72 1.57
N TRP A 143 -10.70 -1.72 2.18
CA TRP A 143 -10.13 -0.99 3.30
C TRP A 143 -9.98 -1.93 4.49
N TYR A 144 -8.73 -2.29 4.81
CA TYR A 144 -8.41 -3.02 6.02
C TYR A 144 -8.41 -2.03 7.18
N ARG A 145 -9.30 -2.24 8.15
CA ARG A 145 -9.43 -1.38 9.33
C ARG A 145 -9.13 -2.15 10.60
N TRP A 146 -8.31 -1.57 11.46
CA TRP A 146 -8.02 -2.14 12.77
C TRP A 146 -7.94 -1.03 13.82
N THR A 147 -8.15 -1.42 15.07
CA THR A 147 -8.08 -0.51 16.21
C THR A 147 -6.65 -0.48 16.72
N VAL A 148 -6.08 0.71 16.85
CA VAL A 148 -4.76 0.95 17.43
C VAL A 148 -4.95 1.71 18.74
N THR A 149 -4.41 1.16 19.83
CA THR A 149 -4.39 1.80 21.15
C THR A 149 -2.93 2.11 21.53
N PRO A 150 -2.56 3.39 21.65
CA PRO A 150 -1.23 3.82 22.06
C PRO A 150 -0.92 3.60 23.54
#